data_AF-A0A969VU69-F1
#
_entry.id   AF-A0A969VU69-F1
#
_cell.length_a   1.000
_cell.length_b   1.000
_cell.length_c   1.000
_cell.angle_alpha   90.00
_cell.angle_beta   90.00
_cell.angle_gamma   90.00
#
_symmetry.space_group_name_H-M   'P 1'
#
loop_
_entity.id
_entity.type
_entity.pdbx_description
1 polymer ?
#
loop_
_entity_poly.entity_id
_entity_poly.type
_entity_poly.pdbx_seq_one_letter_code
_entity_poly.pdbx_strand_id
1 'polypeptide(L)' 'MTKEFVTLKTGNTSWWKNRKYRREAALSLKEFRKSGFKVKRIKTYRLEGANTLIYSDYWLLKI' A
#
# COMPACT_ATOMS: atom_id res chain seq x y z
N MET A 1 -9.11 -17.92 -10.71
CA MET A 1 -8.79 -17.01 -9.58
C MET A 1 -7.80 -15.96 -10.06
N THR A 2 -8.20 -14.69 -10.07
CA THR A 2 -7.30 -13.59 -10.48
C THR A 2 -6.47 -13.14 -9.28
N LYS A 3 -5.15 -13.09 -9.47
CA LYS A 3 -4.19 -12.65 -8.45
C LYS A 3 -3.37 -11.51 -9.05
N GLU A 4 -3.51 -10.33 -8.46
CA GLU A 4 -2.82 -9.12 -8.90
C GLU A 4 -1.87 -8.63 -7.82
N PHE A 5 -0.78 -7.99 -8.25
CA PHE A 5 0.22 -7.41 -7.37
C PHE A 5 0.13 -5.89 -7.43
N VAL A 6 0.10 -5.24 -6.27
CA VAL A 6 0.11 -3.78 -6.18
C VAL A 6 1.08 -3.30 -5.11
N THR A 7 1.83 -2.25 -5.43
CA THR A 7 2.68 -1.53 -4.49
C THR A 7 2.04 -0.18 -4.18
N LEU A 8 1.89 0.14 -2.89
CA LEU A 8 1.36 1.43 -2.44
C LEU A 8 2.41 2.19 -1.63
N LYS A 9 2.42 3.51 -1.77
CA LYS A 9 3.10 4.41 -0.82
C LYS A 9 2.28 4.41 0.47
N THR A 10 2.81 3.81 1.53
CA THR A 10 2.10 3.63 2.80
C THR A 10 2.58 4.55 3.90
N GLY A 11 3.69 5.25 3.70
CA GLY A 11 4.22 6.16 4.70
C GLY A 11 5.36 7.04 4.20
N ASN A 12 5.88 7.84 5.12
CA ASN A 12 7.06 8.67 4.94
C ASN A 12 7.77 8.88 6.28
N THR A 13 9.04 9.26 6.28
CA THR A 13 9.77 9.59 7.52
C THR A 13 9.31 10.91 8.15
N SER A 14 8.90 11.90 7.36
CA SER A 14 8.31 13.14 7.88
C SER A 14 6.89 12.91 8.40
N TRP A 15 6.60 13.33 9.63
CA TRP A 15 5.33 13.05 10.32
C TRP A 15 4.07 13.43 9.51
N TRP A 16 4.04 14.66 8.96
CA TRP A 16 2.87 15.14 8.22
C TRP A 16 2.66 14.37 6.92
N LYS A 17 3.75 14.06 6.19
CA LYS A 17 3.74 13.22 4.99
C LYS A 17 3.32 11.79 5.35
N ASN A 18 3.80 11.26 6.46
CA ASN A 18 3.43 9.93 6.93
C ASN A 18 1.92 9.82 7.19
N ARG A 19 1.32 10.85 7.78
CA ARG A 19 -0.13 10.92 7.98
C ARG A 19 -0.88 10.96 6.64
N LYS A 20 -0.39 11.73 5.67
CA LYS A 20 -0.94 11.81 4.30
C LYS A 20 -0.92 10.44 3.61
N TYR A 21 0.25 9.82 3.48
CA TYR A 21 0.38 8.55 2.75
C TYR A 21 -0.35 7.38 3.42
N ARG A 22 -0.42 7.34 4.76
CA ARG A 22 -1.24 6.33 5.46
C ARG A 22 -2.72 6.46 5.12
N ARG A 23 -3.25 7.69 5.01
CA ARG A 23 -4.65 7.94 4.63
C ARG A 23 -4.90 7.54 3.17
N GLU A 24 -4.03 7.95 2.26
CA GLU A 24 -4.12 7.60 0.84
C GLU A 24 -4.09 6.08 0.65
N ALA A 25 -3.13 5.38 1.27
CA ALA A 25 -3.05 3.93 1.21
C ALA A 25 -4.30 3.25 1.80
N ALA A 26 -4.84 3.75 2.91
CA ALA A 26 -6.05 3.21 3.50
C ALA A 26 -7.28 3.35 2.58
N LEU A 27 -7.38 4.47 1.83
CA LEU A 27 -8.42 4.69 0.84
C LEU A 27 -8.30 3.69 -0.32
N SER A 28 -7.11 3.54 -0.91
CA SER A 28 -6.89 2.56 -1.99
C SER A 28 -7.19 1.13 -1.53
N LEU A 29 -6.74 0.74 -0.32
CA LEU A 29 -7.06 -0.57 0.24
C LEU A 29 -8.55 -0.78 0.48
N LYS A 30 -9.30 0.28 0.83
CA LYS A 30 -10.75 0.22 0.97
C LYS A 30 -11.44 0.05 -0.38
N GLU A 31 -10.96 0.73 -1.42
CA GLU A 31 -11.45 0.59 -2.78
C GLU A 31 -11.25 -0.83 -3.31
N PHE A 32 -10.04 -1.40 -3.18
CA PHE A 32 -9.79 -2.79 -3.59
C PHE A 32 -10.74 -3.79 -2.90
N ARG A 33 -10.99 -3.61 -1.60
CA ARG A 33 -11.94 -4.46 -0.86
C ARG A 33 -13.37 -4.30 -1.39
N LYS A 34 -13.79 -3.07 -1.71
CA LYS A 34 -15.11 -2.81 -2.31
C LYS A 34 -15.25 -3.43 -3.70
N SER A 35 -14.17 -3.46 -4.48
CA SER A 35 -14.12 -4.09 -5.80
C SER A 35 -14.06 -5.62 -5.76
N GLY A 36 -14.24 -6.25 -4.59
CA GLY A 36 -14.28 -7.70 -4.44
C GLY A 36 -12.91 -8.36 -4.28
N PHE A 37 -11.86 -7.61 -3.96
CA PHE A 37 -10.54 -8.19 -3.71
C PHE A 37 -10.28 -8.43 -2.22
N LYS A 38 -9.81 -9.63 -1.90
CA LYS A 38 -9.10 -9.90 -0.65
C LYS A 38 -7.69 -9.31 -0.76
N VAL A 39 -7.36 -8.40 0.14
CA VAL A 39 -6.06 -7.72 0.14
C VAL A 39 -5.13 -8.36 1.18
N LYS A 40 -3.99 -8.89 0.74
CA LYS A 40 -2.97 -9.50 1.62
C LYS A 40 -1.64 -8.76 1.48
N ARG A 41 -1.16 -8.15 2.57
CA ARG A 41 0.16 -7.50 2.60
C ARG A 41 1.26 -8.55 2.52
N ILE A 42 2.32 -8.24 1.78
CA ILE A 42 3.48 -9.11 1.56
C ILE A 42 4.67 -8.59 2.35
N LYS A 43 5.12 -7.38 2.02
CA LYS A 43 6.28 -6.74 2.63
C LYS A 43 6.11 -5.23 2.67
N THR A 44 6.89 -4.61 3.53
CA THR A 44 7.02 -3.15 3.63
C THR A 44 8.49 -2.82 3.57
N TYR A 45 8.86 -1.83 2.77
CA TYR A 45 10.25 -1.48 2.53
C TYR A 45 10.40 0.01 2.21
N ARG A 46 11.64 0.47 2.26
CA ARG A 46 12.07 1.75 1.70
C ARG A 46 13.04 1.45 0.55
N LEU A 47 13.03 2.29 -0.47
CA LEU A 47 14.06 2.22 -1.51
C LEU A 47 15.38 2.74 -0.94
N GLU A 48 16.48 2.23 -1.47
CA GLU A 48 17.82 2.69 -1.09
C GLU A 48 18.07 4.15 -1.49
N GLY A 49 19.03 4.79 -0.83
CA GLY A 49 19.39 6.19 -1.04
C GLY A 49 18.51 7.19 -0.28
N ALA A 50 18.45 8.43 -0.76
CA ALA A 50 17.74 9.54 -0.11
C ALA A 50 16.21 9.47 -0.27
N ASN A 51 15.62 8.28 -0.19
CA ASN A 51 14.17 8.09 -0.27
C ASN A 51 13.51 8.06 1.11
N THR A 52 12.64 9.03 1.36
CA THR A 52 11.89 9.15 2.62
C THR A 52 10.56 8.38 2.60
N LEU A 53 10.12 7.87 1.44
CA LEU A 53 8.86 7.15 1.28
C LEU A 53 8.97 5.70 1.75
N ILE A 54 7.88 5.23 2.35
CA ILE A 54 7.69 3.84 2.75
C ILE A 54 6.68 3.23 1.79
N TYR A 55 7.02 2.07 1.26
CA TYR A 55 6.21 1.31 0.32
C TYR A 55 5.75 0.01 0.96
N SER A 56 4.58 -0.47 0.58
CA SER A 56 4.13 -1.81 0.92
C SER A 56 3.53 -2.51 -0.28
N ASP A 57 3.88 -3.78 -0.42
CA ASP A 57 3.38 -4.65 -1.47
C ASP A 57 2.19 -5.47 -0.98
N TYR A 58 1.23 -5.67 -1.86
CA TYR A 58 0.00 -6.41 -1.60
C TYR A 58 -0.34 -7.35 -2.74
N TRP A 59 -0.85 -8.52 -2.37
CA TRP A 59 -1.62 -9.37 -3.27
C TRP A 59 -3.10 -8.97 -3.19
N LEU A 60 -3.71 -8.75 -4.35
CA LEU A 60 -5.14 -8.64 -4.52
C LEU A 60 -5.64 -9.98 -5.08
N LEU A 61 -6.49 -10.66 -4.33
CA LEU A 61 -7.07 -11.95 -4.71
C LEU A 61 -8.56 -11.72 -4.96
N LYS A 62 -9.02 -11.89 -6.19
CA LYS A 62 -10.43 -11.73 -6.52
C LYS A 62 -11.24 -12.82 -5.83
N ILE A 63 -12.25 -12.39 -5.06
CA ILE A 63 -13.23 -13.25 -4.38
C ILE A 63 -14.43 -13.44 -5.30
#